data_AF-A0A852KJZ1-F1
#
_entry.id   AF-A0A852KJZ1-F1
#
_cell.length_a   1.000
_cell.length_b   1.000
_cell.length_c   1.000
_cell.angle_alpha   90.00
_cell.angle_beta   90.00
_cell.angle_gamma   90.00
#
_symmetry.space_group_name_H-M   'P 1'
#
loop_
_entity.id
_entity.type
_entity.pdbx_description
1 polymer ?
#
loop_
_entity_poly.entity_id
_entity_poly.type
_entity_poly.pdbx_seq_one_letter_code
_entity_poly.pdbx_strand_id
1 'polypeptide(L)'
;HVSPLWLSYTLDNDVLSSEQRQFYEDNGYLLVRKLVSDADIERFRKQFVRICNKEVNAPGAVIMKDESLRSQYGQSERVVNKVQDFQEDDELFRYCTLPEV
;
A
#
# COMPACT_ATOMS: atom_id res chain seq x y z
N HIS A 1 -11.49 32.75 22.99
CA HIS A 1 -12.24 32.29 21.81
C HIS A 1 -11.28 31.46 20.96
N VAL A 2 -11.64 30.21 20.64
CA VAL A 2 -10.85 29.36 19.74
C VAL A 2 -11.32 29.69 18.33
N SER A 3 -10.44 30.20 17.48
CA SER A 3 -10.75 30.45 16.07
C SER A 3 -11.18 29.14 15.40
N PRO A 4 -12.18 29.17 14.49
CA PRO A 4 -12.55 27.96 13.76
C PRO A 4 -11.32 27.45 13.00
N LEU A 5 -10.95 26.19 13.24
CA LEU A 5 -9.91 25.50 12.50
C LEU A 5 -10.33 25.50 11.02
N TRP A 6 -9.68 26.33 10.22
CA TRP A 6 -9.88 26.33 8.77
C TRP A 6 -9.12 25.13 8.21
N LEU A 7 -9.81 23.99 8.13
CA LEU A 7 -9.26 22.76 7.57
C LEU A 7 -9.36 22.84 6.05
N SER A 8 -8.22 22.70 5.35
CA SER A 8 -8.14 22.80 3.88
C SER A 8 -7.95 21.44 3.22
N TYR A 9 -7.31 20.50 3.91
CA TYR A 9 -6.96 19.20 3.36
C TYR A 9 -7.86 18.06 3.86
N THR A 10 -8.62 18.27 4.93
CA THR A 10 -9.50 17.26 5.53
C THR A 10 -10.97 17.68 5.58
N LEU A 11 -11.86 16.81 5.09
CA LEU A 11 -13.31 16.97 5.20
C LEU A 11 -13.82 16.53 6.57
N ASP A 12 -15.00 17.02 6.95
CA ASP A 12 -15.66 16.60 8.18
C ASP A 12 -16.12 15.13 8.12
N ASN A 13 -15.80 14.35 9.16
CA ASN A 13 -16.04 12.90 9.22
C ASN A 13 -15.98 12.38 10.66
N ASP A 14 -16.42 11.14 10.85
CA ASP A 14 -16.49 10.41 12.12
C ASP A 14 -15.36 9.39 12.32
N VAL A 15 -14.40 9.32 11.38
CA VAL A 15 -13.29 8.36 11.40
C VAL A 15 -12.04 8.96 12.06
N LEU A 16 -11.69 10.20 11.72
CA LEU A 16 -10.50 10.89 12.22
C LEU A 16 -10.84 11.85 13.35
N SER A 17 -10.06 11.83 14.43
CA SER A 17 -10.18 12.83 15.49
C SER A 17 -9.79 14.22 15.00
N SER A 18 -10.27 15.26 15.68
CA SER A 18 -9.88 16.64 15.38
C SER A 18 -8.35 16.85 15.48
N GLU A 19 -7.69 16.15 16.40
CA GLU A 19 -6.23 16.20 16.55
C GLU A 19 -5.52 15.54 15.37
N GLN A 20 -6.01 14.40 14.88
CA GLN A 20 -5.45 13.75 13.68
C GLN A 20 -5.64 14.60 12.43
N ARG A 21 -6.81 15.25 12.29
CA ARG A 21 -7.07 16.19 11.20
C ARG A 21 -6.13 17.38 11.28
N GLN A 22 -6.00 18.01 12.44
CA GLN A 22 -5.07 19.12 12.61
C GLN A 22 -3.62 18.71 12.32
N PHE A 23 -3.20 17.54 12.80
CA PHE A 23 -1.87 17.01 12.51
C PHE A 23 -1.66 16.86 11.00
N TYR A 24 -2.65 16.34 10.26
CA TYR A 24 -2.56 16.23 8.81
C TYR A 24 -2.50 17.60 8.13
N GLU A 25 -3.26 18.60 8.60
CA GLU A 25 -3.18 19.96 8.06
C GLU A 25 -1.78 20.57 8.26
N ASP A 26 -1.16 20.33 9.41
CA ASP A 26 0.15 20.89 9.75
C ASP A 26 1.31 20.15 9.06
N ASN A 27 1.16 18.86 8.75
CA ASN A 27 2.26 17.97 8.34
C ASN A 27 2.10 17.29 6.97
N GLY A 28 0.89 17.23 6.42
CA GLY A 28 0.60 16.57 5.14
C GLY A 28 0.62 15.03 5.14
N TYR A 29 0.73 14.40 6.32
CA TYR A 29 0.65 12.95 6.47
C TYR A 29 -0.01 12.57 7.80
N LEU A 30 -0.47 11.32 7.91
CA LEU A 30 -1.00 10.75 9.14
C LEU A 30 -0.57 9.29 9.28
N LEU A 31 -0.15 8.89 10.48
CA LEU A 31 0.19 7.50 10.79
C LEU A 31 -0.95 6.84 11.58
N VAL A 32 -1.67 5.91 10.95
CA VAL A 32 -2.64 5.05 11.64
C VAL A 32 -2.02 3.68 11.90
N ARG A 33 -1.73 3.40 13.17
CA ARG A 33 -1.08 2.16 13.57
C ARG A 33 -2.05 0.98 13.47
N LYS A 34 -1.58 -0.14 12.92
CA LYS A 34 -2.35 -1.40 12.78
C LYS A 34 -3.67 -1.24 12.01
N LEU A 35 -3.68 -0.36 10.99
CA LEU A 35 -4.84 -0.15 10.13
C LEU A 35 -5.18 -1.42 9.33
N VAL A 36 -4.17 -2.01 8.69
CA VAL A 36 -4.29 -3.27 7.95
C VAL A 36 -3.87 -4.42 8.87
N SER A 37 -4.65 -5.50 8.87
CA SER A 37 -4.38 -6.66 9.71
C SER A 37 -3.11 -7.43 9.28
N ASP A 38 -2.44 -8.08 10.22
CA ASP A 38 -1.27 -8.94 9.92
C ASP A 38 -1.64 -10.07 8.95
N ALA A 39 -2.89 -10.56 9.03
CA ALA A 39 -3.40 -11.60 8.12
C ALA A 39 -3.50 -11.09 6.68
N ASP A 40 -3.95 -9.86 6.47
CA ASP A 40 -4.03 -9.25 5.15
C ASP A 40 -2.66 -8.92 4.58
N ILE A 41 -1.77 -8.37 5.41
CA ILE A 41 -0.36 -8.14 5.05
C ILE A 41 0.29 -9.44 4.57
N GLU A 42 0.06 -10.55 5.29
CA GLU A 42 0.62 -11.84 4.91
C GLU A 42 0.02 -12.39 3.59
N ARG A 43 -1.26 -12.13 3.31
CA ARG A 43 -1.89 -12.47 2.02
C ARG A 43 -1.25 -11.69 0.88
N PHE A 44 -1.10 -10.38 1.02
CA PHE A 44 -0.46 -9.53 0.00
C PHE A 44 0.99 -9.95 -0.24
N ARG A 45 1.74 -10.25 0.83
CA ARG A 45 3.11 -10.77 0.75
C ARG A 45 3.18 -12.08 -0.04
N LYS A 46 2.30 -13.03 0.24
CA LYS A 46 2.23 -14.31 -0.49
C LYS A 46 1.93 -14.09 -1.96
N GLN A 47 0.94 -13.26 -2.29
CA GLN A 47 0.59 -12.99 -3.68
C GLN A 47 1.73 -12.31 -4.45
N PHE A 48 2.42 -11.34 -3.83
CA PHE A 48 3.63 -10.73 -4.40
C PHE A 48 4.68 -11.78 -4.77
N VAL A 49 4.98 -12.72 -3.87
CA VAL A 49 5.96 -13.80 -4.15
C VAL A 49 5.50 -14.68 -5.32
N ARG A 50 4.20 -15.03 -5.37
CA ARG A 50 3.64 -15.82 -6.48
C ARG A 50 3.77 -15.10 -7.82
N ILE A 51 3.54 -13.78 -7.86
CA ILE A 51 3.75 -12.94 -9.05
C ILE A 51 5.22 -12.96 -9.47
N CYS A 52 6.13 -12.72 -8.52
CA CYS A 52 7.58 -12.72 -8.76
C CYS A 52 8.07 -14.06 -9.34
N ASN A 53 7.55 -15.17 -8.82
CA ASN A 53 7.87 -16.53 -9.26
C ASN A 53 7.13 -16.94 -10.54
N LYS A 54 6.27 -16.07 -11.10
CA LYS A 54 5.41 -16.34 -12.27
C LYS A 54 4.44 -17.50 -12.06
N GLU A 55 4.03 -17.73 -10.82
CA GLU A 55 3.03 -18.75 -10.43
C GLU A 55 1.60 -18.28 -10.70
N VAL A 56 1.41 -16.95 -10.81
CA VAL A 56 0.17 -16.31 -11.20
C VAL A 56 0.44 -15.31 -12.31
N ASN A 57 -0.55 -15.11 -13.17
CA ASN A 57 -0.52 -14.03 -14.14
C ASN A 57 -1.13 -12.79 -13.50
N ALA A 58 -0.46 -11.65 -13.61
CA ALA A 58 -0.98 -10.34 -13.21
C ALA A 58 -1.04 -9.44 -14.45
N PRO A 59 -2.15 -9.48 -15.22
CA PRO A 59 -2.29 -8.71 -16.44
C PRO A 59 -2.08 -7.22 -16.20
N GLY A 60 -1.33 -6.57 -17.09
CA GLY A 60 -1.05 -5.13 -16.99
C GLY A 60 0.00 -4.74 -15.93
N ALA A 61 0.33 -5.63 -14.99
CA ALA A 61 1.31 -5.34 -13.96
C ALA A 61 2.73 -5.26 -14.54
N VAL A 62 3.50 -4.26 -14.10
CA VAL A 62 4.90 -4.09 -14.47
C VAL A 62 5.80 -4.51 -13.31
N ILE A 63 6.68 -5.47 -13.56
CA ILE A 63 7.65 -5.98 -12.58
C ILE A 63 9.00 -5.31 -12.82
N MET A 64 9.44 -4.48 -11.88
CA MET A 64 10.75 -3.83 -11.90
C MET A 64 11.80 -4.72 -11.23
N LYS A 65 12.79 -5.14 -12.02
CA LYS A 65 13.88 -6.02 -11.56
C LYS A 65 15.22 -5.28 -11.51
N ASP A 66 16.02 -5.64 -10.51
CA ASP A 66 17.43 -5.26 -10.44
C ASP A 66 18.28 -6.34 -11.12
N GLU A 67 18.72 -6.05 -12.35
CA GLU A 67 19.57 -6.97 -13.12
C GLU A 67 20.94 -7.18 -12.48
N SER A 68 21.42 -6.28 -11.62
CA SER A 68 22.69 -6.46 -10.91
C SER A 68 22.65 -7.64 -9.93
N LEU A 69 21.46 -7.94 -9.40
CA LEU A 69 21.22 -9.02 -8.44
C LEU A 69 20.98 -10.39 -9.12
N ARG A 70 20.83 -10.40 -10.45
CA ARG A 70 20.49 -11.61 -11.22
C ARG A 70 21.55 -12.70 -11.14
N SER A 71 22.83 -12.32 -11.07
CA SER A 71 23.94 -13.29 -10.93
C SER A 71 23.90 -14.02 -9.58
N GLN A 72 23.42 -13.35 -8.53
CA GLN A 72 23.38 -13.88 -7.16
C GLN A 72 22.09 -14.66 -6.86
N TYR A 73 20.95 -14.19 -7.35
CA TYR A 73 19.63 -14.71 -6.97
C TYR A 73 18.81 -15.25 -8.15
N GLY A 74 19.38 -15.27 -9.36
CA GLY A 74 18.72 -15.85 -10.54
C GLY A 74 17.42 -15.13 -10.90
N GLN A 75 16.31 -15.84 -10.83
CA GLN A 75 14.96 -15.31 -11.12
C GLN A 75 14.06 -15.26 -9.87
N SER A 76 14.63 -15.34 -8.67
CA SER A 76 13.92 -15.22 -7.39
C SER A 76 13.25 -13.85 -7.22
N GLU A 77 12.23 -13.78 -6.36
CA GLU A 77 11.64 -12.54 -5.85
C GLU A 77 12.67 -11.54 -5.30
N ARG A 78 13.84 -12.00 -4.87
CA ARG A 78 14.94 -11.15 -4.38
C ARG A 78 15.53 -10.20 -5.41
N VAL A 79 15.29 -10.44 -6.71
CA VAL A 79 15.70 -9.49 -7.77
C VAL A 79 14.61 -8.48 -8.10
N VAL A 80 13.42 -8.56 -7.48
CA VAL A 80 12.28 -7.67 -7.77
C VAL A 80 12.24 -6.54 -6.74
N ASN A 81 12.40 -5.30 -7.22
CA ASN A 81 12.32 -4.10 -6.37
C ASN A 81 10.89 -3.60 -6.23
N LYS A 82 10.06 -3.80 -7.26
CA LYS A 82 8.69 -3.25 -7.30
C LYS A 82 7.80 -4.03 -8.27
N VAL A 83 6.52 -4.12 -7.92
CA VAL A 83 5.42 -4.44 -8.84
C VAL A 83 4.47 -3.24 -8.83
N GLN A 84 4.06 -2.77 -10.00
CA GLN A 84 3.12 -1.66 -10.16
C GLN A 84 2.00 -2.04 -11.13
N ASP A 85 0.94 -1.23 -11.17
CA ASP A 85 -0.22 -1.41 -12.07
C ASP A 85 -0.90 -2.78 -11.89
N PHE A 86 -1.02 -3.22 -10.63
CA PHE A 86 -1.56 -4.52 -10.22
C PHE A 86 -3.08 -4.53 -10.04
N GLN A 87 -3.82 -3.54 -10.56
CA GLN A 87 -5.27 -3.44 -10.38
C GLN A 87 -6.07 -4.65 -10.89
N GLU A 88 -5.51 -5.43 -11.81
CA GLU A 88 -6.12 -6.66 -12.33
C GLU A 88 -5.76 -7.92 -11.52
N ASP A 89 -4.97 -7.81 -10.46
CA ASP A 89 -4.71 -8.90 -9.52
C ASP A 89 -5.66 -8.80 -8.32
N ASP A 90 -6.63 -9.72 -8.23
CA ASP A 90 -7.69 -9.67 -7.23
C ASP A 90 -7.16 -9.63 -5.78
N GLU A 91 -6.08 -10.35 -5.47
CA GLU A 91 -5.55 -10.42 -4.11
C GLU A 91 -4.79 -9.14 -3.73
N LEU A 92 -4.00 -8.55 -4.65
CA LEU A 92 -3.34 -7.26 -4.39
C LEU A 92 -4.32 -6.08 -4.44
N PHE A 93 -5.25 -6.07 -5.38
CA PHE A 93 -6.25 -5.02 -5.52
C PHE A 93 -7.22 -4.97 -4.33
N ARG A 94 -7.38 -6.08 -3.61
CA ARG A 94 -8.14 -6.11 -2.35
C ARG A 94 -7.69 -5.07 -1.34
N TYR A 95 -6.42 -4.64 -1.35
CA TYR A 95 -5.97 -3.51 -0.51
C TYR A 95 -6.81 -2.25 -0.75
N CYS A 96 -7.14 -1.96 -2.01
CA CYS A 96 -7.95 -0.80 -2.41
C CYS A 96 -9.44 -0.93 -2.06
N THR A 97 -9.87 -2.11 -1.59
CA THR A 97 -11.27 -2.40 -1.24
C THR A 97 -11.45 -2.76 0.24
N LEU A 98 -10.38 -2.66 1.04
CA LEU A 98 -10.46 -2.81 2.49
C LEU A 98 -11.27 -1.66 3.08
N PRO A 99 -12.29 -1.91 3.92
CA PRO A 99 -13.10 -0.85 4.51
C PRO A 99 -12.31 0.07 5.46
N GLU A 100 -11.14 -0.36 5.92
CA GLU A 100 -10.23 0.44 6.75
C GLU A 100 -9.38 1.45 5.94
N VAL A 101 -9.30 1.31 4.60
CA VAL A 101 -8.50 2.15 3.68
C VAL A 101 -9.41 3.14 2.96
#